data_AF-A0A7C2I0H5-F1
#
_entry.id   AF-A0A7C2I0H5-F1
#
_cell.length_a   1.000
_cell.length_b   1.000
_cell.length_c   1.000
_cell.angle_alpha   90.00
_cell.angle_beta   90.00
_cell.angle_gamma   90.00
#
_symmetry.space_group_name_H-M   'P 1'
#
loop_
_entity.id
_entity.type
_entity.pdbx_description
1 polymer ?
#
loop_
_entity_poly.entity_id
_entity_poly.type
_entity_poly.pdbx_seq_one_letter_code
_entity_poly.pdbx_strand_id
1 'polypeptide(L)'
;MRPMPSPDLAARLRAVLDPDPRPEPGPGDRLAAVLLPLVRRGEVRAVFTRRTEHLPRHAGEISFPGGLVDDADPDLAATALRELEEELGVPP
;
A
#
# COMPACT_ATOMS: atom_id res chain seq x y z
N MET A 1 7.11 4.40 -28.64
CA MET A 1 6.56 5.44 -27.74
C MET A 1 5.45 4.77 -26.92
N ARG A 2 5.59 4.68 -25.59
CA ARG A 2 4.54 4.07 -24.75
C ARG A 2 3.35 5.05 -24.66
N PRO A 3 2.10 4.58 -24.85
CA PRO A 3 0.95 5.47 -24.73
C PRO A 3 0.82 5.96 -23.28
N MET A 4 0.69 7.26 -23.11
CA MET A 4 0.31 7.83 -21.82
C MET A 4 -1.13 7.40 -21.50
N PRO A 5 -1.48 7.14 -20.22
CA PRO A 5 -2.88 7.02 -19.83
C PRO A 5 -3.66 8.21 -20.38
N SER A 6 -4.88 7.95 -20.85
CA SER A 6 -5.72 9.02 -21.36
C SER A 6 -5.84 10.12 -20.30
N PRO A 7 -5.85 11.41 -20.69
CA PRO A 7 -6.07 12.51 -19.76
C PRO A 7 -7.32 12.31 -18.89
N ASP A 8 -8.33 11.62 -19.44
CA ASP A 8 -9.55 11.20 -18.75
C ASP A 8 -9.29 10.30 -17.53
N LEU A 9 -8.43 9.28 -17.65
CA LEU A 9 -8.15 8.37 -16.53
C LEU A 9 -7.47 9.10 -15.37
N ALA A 10 -6.47 9.94 -15.65
CA ALA A 10 -5.76 10.67 -14.60
C ALA A 10 -6.67 11.67 -13.89
N ALA A 11 -7.55 12.34 -14.63
CA ALA A 11 -8.56 13.24 -14.05
C ALA A 11 -9.55 12.46 -13.18
N ARG A 12 -10.05 11.32 -13.66
CA ARG A 12 -10.98 10.46 -12.90
C ARG A 12 -10.36 9.90 -11.63
N LEU A 13 -9.10 9.45 -11.67
CA LEU A 13 -8.40 8.97 -10.48
C LEU A 13 -8.24 10.08 -9.44
N ARG A 14 -7.82 11.29 -9.85
CA ARG A 14 -7.72 12.42 -8.92
C ARG A 14 -9.06 12.85 -8.33
N ALA A 15 -10.15 12.66 -9.07
CA ALA A 15 -11.49 12.99 -8.57
C ALA A 15 -12.04 11.97 -7.56
N VAL A 16 -11.55 10.72 -7.58
CA VAL A 16 -12.05 9.64 -6.72
C VAL A 16 -11.11 9.31 -5.56
N LEU A 17 -9.80 9.48 -5.74
CA LEU A 17 -8.82 9.20 -4.68
C LEU A 17 -8.79 10.35 -3.67
N ASP A 18 -9.05 10.02 -2.41
CA ASP A 18 -8.84 10.91 -1.27
C ASP A 18 -7.34 10.95 -0.93
N PRO A 19 -6.68 12.12 -0.94
CA PRO A 19 -5.29 12.23 -0.55
C PRO A 19 -5.06 12.06 0.97
N ASP A 20 -6.11 12.18 1.80
CA ASP A 20 -6.04 12.02 3.26
C ASP A 20 -7.25 11.19 3.76
N PRO A 21 -7.31 9.88 3.40
CA PRO A 21 -8.44 9.05 3.76
C PRO A 21 -8.49 8.85 5.28
N ARG A 22 -9.65 9.13 5.88
CA ARG A 22 -9.93 8.91 7.31
C ARG A 22 -11.05 7.89 7.49
N PRO A 23 -10.77 6.59 7.26
CA PRO A 23 -11.78 5.56 7.41
C PRO A 23 -12.16 5.38 8.89
N GLU A 24 -13.45 5.23 9.15
CA GLU A 24 -13.95 4.79 10.45
C GLU A 24 -14.23 3.28 10.39
N PRO A 25 -13.56 2.45 11.22
CA PRO A 25 -13.79 1.01 11.21
C PRO A 25 -15.18 0.69 11.77
N GLY A 26 -15.88 -0.24 11.11
CA GLY A 26 -17.14 -0.78 11.63
C GLY A 26 -16.94 -1.65 12.87
N PRO A 27 -18.02 -2.05 13.56
CA PRO A 27 -17.92 -2.91 14.74
C PRO A 27 -17.23 -4.25 14.41
N GLY A 28 -16.05 -4.46 15.00
CA GLY A 28 -15.24 -5.68 14.81
C GLY A 28 -14.22 -5.61 13.66
N ASP A 29 -14.22 -4.53 12.87
CA ASP A 29 -13.22 -4.32 11.83
C ASP A 29 -11.91 -3.80 12.41
N ARG A 30 -10.81 -4.10 11.73
CA ARG A 30 -9.50 -3.51 12.01
C ARG A 30 -9.02 -2.74 10.79
N LEU A 31 -8.50 -1.55 11.02
CA LEU A 31 -7.87 -0.77 9.98
C LEU A 31 -6.53 -1.40 9.57
N ALA A 32 -6.22 -1.28 8.29
CA ALA A 32 -4.96 -1.66 7.70
C ALA A 32 -4.54 -0.59 6.69
N ALA A 33 -3.23 -0.44 6.50
CA ALA A 33 -2.68 0.45 5.51
C ALA A 33 -1.68 -0.31 4.63
N VAL A 34 -1.67 0.01 3.34
CA VAL A 34 -0.72 -0.54 2.37
C VAL A 34 0.00 0.60 1.66
N LEU A 35 1.27 0.39 1.36
CA LEU A 35 2.06 1.29 0.53
C LEU A 35 2.10 0.76 -0.90
N LEU A 36 1.88 1.61 -1.89
CA LEU A 36 2.15 1.30 -3.31
C LEU A 36 3.50 1.90 -3.72
N PRO A 37 4.62 1.16 -3.64
CA PRO A 37 5.92 1.73 -3.92
C PRO A 37 6.13 1.79 -5.43
N LEU A 38 6.28 3.00 -5.97
CA LEU A 38 6.55 3.23 -7.39
C LEU A 38 8.02 3.55 -7.61
N VAL A 39 8.74 2.67 -8.30
CA VAL A 39 10.16 2.86 -8.62
C VAL A 39 10.33 3.14 -10.11
N ARG A 40 11.28 4.02 -10.46
CA ARG A 40 11.63 4.31 -11.85
C ARG A 40 12.95 3.65 -12.22
N ARG A 41 12.90 2.61 -13.06
CA ARG A 41 14.07 1.96 -13.67
C ARG A 41 13.87 1.85 -15.18
N GLY A 42 14.06 2.98 -15.87
CA GLY A 42 13.64 3.20 -17.26
C GLY A 42 12.13 3.44 -17.34
N GLU A 43 11.33 2.47 -16.89
CA GLU A 43 9.87 2.57 -16.75
C GLU A 43 9.46 2.63 -15.28
N VAL A 44 8.24 3.11 -15.01
CA VAL A 44 7.62 3.04 -13.68
C VAL A 44 7.21 1.60 -13.40
N ARG A 45 7.60 1.08 -12.24
CA ARG A 45 7.26 -0.27 -11.77
C ARG A 45 6.70 -0.19 -10.36
N ALA A 46 5.71 -1.03 -10.06
CA ALA A 46 5.23 -1.24 -8.69
C ALA A 46 6.05 -2.36 -8.03
N VAL A 47 6.31 -2.21 -6.73
CA VAL A 47 6.92 -3.25 -5.91
C VAL A 47 5.82 -4.05 -5.22
N PHE A 48 5.98 -5.37 -5.19
CA PHE A 48 5.09 -6.30 -4.50
C PHE A 48 5.91 -7.16 -3.54
N THR A 49 5.30 -7.56 -2.44
CA THR A 49 5.82 -8.55 -1.51
C THR A 49 5.17 -9.91 -1.80
N ARG A 50 5.91 -10.99 -1.56
CA ARG A 50 5.37 -12.36 -1.53
C ARG A 50 5.43 -12.85 -0.10
N ARG A 51 4.28 -13.10 0.50
CA ARG A 51 4.21 -13.61 1.87
C ARG A 51 4.89 -14.98 1.96
N THR A 52 5.64 -15.20 3.04
CA THR A 52 6.36 -16.45 3.26
C THR A 52 5.40 -17.65 3.28
N GLU A 53 5.85 -18.77 2.73
CA GLU A 53 4.98 -19.94 2.50
C GLU A 53 4.55 -20.66 3.79
N HIS A 54 5.15 -20.32 4.93
CA HIS A 54 4.92 -20.96 6.22
C HIS A 54 3.87 -20.25 7.09
N LEU A 55 3.19 -19.20 6.59
CA LEU A 55 2.17 -18.49 7.36
C LEU A 55 0.82 -19.24 7.35
N PRO A 56 0.11 -19.30 8.51
CA PRO A 56 -1.14 -20.05 8.65
C PRO A 56 -2.32 -19.49 7.83
N ARG A 57 -2.19 -18.28 7.26
CA ARG A 57 -3.12 -17.68 6.29
C ARG A 57 -2.34 -16.93 5.21
N HIS A 58 -2.84 -16.92 3.97
CA HIS A 58 -2.31 -16.13 2.84
C HIS A 58 -0.87 -16.49 2.39
N ALA A 59 -0.46 -17.74 2.59
CA ALA A 59 0.86 -18.22 2.18
C ALA A 59 1.08 -18.06 0.66
N GLY A 60 2.18 -17.42 0.27
CA GLY A 60 2.55 -17.22 -1.14
C GLY A 60 1.76 -16.14 -1.88
N GLU A 61 0.84 -15.43 -1.21
CA GLU A 61 0.10 -14.34 -1.84
C GLU A 61 1.02 -13.17 -2.21
N ILE A 62 0.68 -12.54 -3.34
CA ILE A 62 1.32 -11.32 -3.81
C ILE A 62 0.51 -10.14 -3.30
N SER A 63 1.14 -9.31 -2.50
CA SER A 63 0.53 -8.14 -1.87
C SER A 63 1.40 -6.89 -2.06
N PHE A 64 0.83 -5.74 -1.77
CA PHE A 64 1.62 -4.56 -1.45
C PHE A 64 2.17 -4.66 -0.02
N PRO A 65 3.32 -4.03 0.28
CA PRO A 65 3.77 -3.89 1.66
C PRO A 65 2.69 -3.19 2.50
N GLY A 66 2.43 -3.71 3.69
CA GLY A 66 1.40 -3.16 4.54
C GLY A 66 0.83 -4.17 5.51
N GLY A 67 0.02 -3.67 6.43
CA GLY A 67 -0.45 -4.44 7.56
C GLY A 67 -1.49 -3.69 8.38
N LEU A 68 -1.79 -4.24 9.54
CA LEU A 68 -2.78 -3.70 10.45
C LEU A 68 -2.21 -2.47 11.15
N VAL A 69 -3.08 -1.52 11.46
CA VAL A 69 -2.73 -0.37 12.29
C VAL A 69 -2.36 -0.85 13.70
N ASP A 70 -1.24 -0.36 14.21
CA ASP A 70 -0.83 -0.50 15.61
C ASP A 70 -1.28 0.73 16.41
N ASP A 71 -1.56 0.57 17.71
CA ASP A 71 -1.95 1.66 18.61
C ASP A 71 -0.88 2.76 18.71
N ALA A 72 0.38 2.44 18.39
CA ALA A 72 1.48 3.40 18.35
C ALA A 72 1.56 4.20 17.03
N ASP A 73 0.83 3.80 15.98
CA ASP A 73 0.86 4.48 14.70
C ASP A 73 0.04 5.80 14.76
N PRO A 74 0.64 6.97 14.48
CA PRO A 74 -0.07 8.24 14.55
C PRO A 74 -1.11 8.43 13.44
N ASP A 75 -0.93 7.75 12.30
CA ASP A 75 -1.83 7.77 11.15
C ASP A 75 -1.60 6.55 10.23
N LEU A 76 -2.45 6.40 9.21
CA LEU A 76 -2.36 5.30 8.24
C LEU A 76 -1.07 5.32 7.40
N ALA A 77 -0.49 6.50 7.17
CA ALA A 77 0.76 6.61 6.41
C ALA A 77 1.93 6.04 7.23
N ALA A 78 1.95 6.32 8.54
CA ALA A 78 2.92 5.76 9.47
C ALA A 78 2.80 4.23 9.55
N THR A 79 1.57 3.68 9.62
CA THR A 79 1.36 2.22 9.53
C THR A 79 1.99 1.64 8.26
N ALA A 80 1.71 2.22 7.09
CA ALA A 80 2.23 1.71 5.82
C ALA A 80 3.76 1.81 5.71
N LEU A 81 4.37 2.86 6.27
CA LEU A 81 5.82 3.05 6.30
C LEU A 81 6.52 2.10 7.28
N ARG A 82 5.94 1.90 8.47
CA ARG A 82 6.44 0.92 9.45
C ARG A 82 6.45 -0.49 8.84
N GLU A 83 5.34 -0.91 8.24
CA GLU A 83 5.23 -2.21 7.60
C GLU A 83 6.19 -2.37 6.40
N LEU A 84 6.44 -1.30 5.65
CA LEU A 84 7.48 -1.31 4.61
C LEU A 84 8.87 -1.62 5.20
N GLU A 85 9.21 -0.99 6.32
CA GLU A 85 10.47 -1.23 7.01
C GLU A 85 10.56 -2.67 7.55
N GLU A 86 9.50 -3.17 8.18
CA GLU A 86 9.46 -4.53 8.73
C GLU A 86 9.55 -5.62 7.64
N GLU A 87 8.81 -5.47 6.54
CA GLU A 87 8.75 -6.49 5.48
C GLU A 87 9.92 -6.41 4.50
N LEU A 88 10.41 -5.21 4.18
CA LEU A 88 11.41 -4.98 3.13
C LEU A 88 12.72 -4.34 3.62
N GLY A 89 12.81 -3.93 4.89
CA GLY A 89 14.01 -3.30 5.45
C GLY A 89 14.28 -1.89 4.91
N VAL A 90 13.24 -1.20 4.41
CA VAL A 90 13.38 0.15 3.84
C VAL A 90 12.88 1.19 4.87
N PRO A 91 13.79 2.00 5.46
CA PRO A 91 13.38 3.02 6.41
C PRO A 91 12.68 4.20 5.70
N PRO A 92 11.80 4.94 6.41
CA PRO A 92 11.07 6.10 5.88
C PRO A 92 11.96 7.32 5.53
#